data_AF-A0A4R6LGL5-F1
#
_entry.id   AF-A0A4R6LGL5-F1
#
_cell.length_a   1.000
_cell.length_b   1.000
_cell.length_c   1.000
_cell.angle_alpha   90.00
_cell.angle_beta   90.00
_cell.angle_gamma   90.00
#
_symmetry.space_group_name_H-M   'P 1'
#
loop_
_entity.id
_entity.type
_entity.pdbx_description
1 polymer ?
#
loop_
_entity_poly.entity_id
_entity_poly.type
_entity_poly.pdbx_seq_one_letter_code
_entity_poly.pdbx_strand_id
1 'polypeptide(L)'
;MVSFFTISAGTITLFSWHFISGDLAFSIERMATVMVITCPHALGLAIPLVVAVSTTLSAKNRLLICDRTAFENACKINTVLFDKTGTLTEGEFKVEATESFIDKNNLECYTLLKIPNRGIVYL
;
A
#
# COMPACT_ATOMS: atom_id res chain seq x y z
N MET A 1 -26.58 8.47 -6.02
CA MET A 1 -27.46 7.27 -6.06
C MET A 1 -28.05 6.97 -4.69
N VAL A 2 -27.22 6.86 -3.64
CA VAL A 2 -27.68 6.57 -2.26
C VAL A 2 -28.61 7.63 -1.65
N SER A 3 -28.50 8.91 -2.02
CA SER A 3 -29.38 9.98 -1.50
C SER A 3 -30.86 9.78 -1.86
N PHE A 4 -31.16 9.21 -3.04
CA PHE A 4 -32.53 8.88 -3.43
C PHE A 4 -33.11 7.75 -2.57
N PHE A 5 -32.26 6.80 -2.16
CA PHE A 5 -32.64 5.71 -1.26
C PHE A 5 -32.95 6.24 0.15
N THR A 6 -32.16 7.18 0.65
CA THR A 6 -32.41 7.84 1.94
C THR A 6 -33.72 8.61 1.96
N ILE A 7 -33.98 9.44 0.93
CA ILE A 7 -35.20 10.24 0.86
C ILE A 7 -36.44 9.33 0.73
N SER A 8 -36.39 8.32 -0.13
CA SER A 8 -37.51 7.37 -0.29
C SER A 8 -37.79 6.57 0.97
N ALA A 9 -36.77 6.01 1.64
CA ALA A 9 -36.94 5.27 2.89
C ALA A 9 -37.50 6.16 4.02
N GLY A 10 -37.04 7.41 4.12
CA GLY A 10 -37.57 8.39 5.07
C GLY A 10 -39.05 8.72 4.82
N THR A 11 -39.42 9.01 3.57
CA THR A 11 -40.81 9.31 3.19
C THR A 11 -41.73 8.11 3.43
N ILE A 12 -41.30 6.89 3.08
CA ILE A 12 -42.08 5.66 3.30
C ILE A 12 -42.27 5.41 4.81
N THR A 13 -41.22 5.60 5.61
CA THR A 13 -41.29 5.43 7.07
C THR A 13 -42.27 6.43 7.68
N LEU A 14 -42.20 7.70 7.28
CA LEU A 14 -43.11 8.73 7.76
C LEU A 14 -44.57 8.42 7.39
N PHE A 15 -44.85 8.07 6.13
CA PHE A 15 -46.22 7.73 5.71
C PHE A 15 -46.75 6.47 6.38
N SER A 16 -45.93 5.42 6.49
CA SER A 16 -46.32 4.15 7.12
C SER A 16 -46.63 4.34 8.61
N TRP A 17 -45.84 5.15 9.32
CA TRP A 17 -46.02 5.35 10.76
C TRP A 17 -47.10 6.36 11.09
N HIS A 18 -47.27 7.38 10.25
CA HIS A 18 -48.36 8.34 10.37
C HIS A 18 -49.74 7.66 10.26
N PHE A 19 -49.88 6.69 9.35
CA PHE A 19 -51.13 5.94 9.15
C PHE A 19 -51.46 4.95 10.29
N ILE A 20 -50.46 4.47 11.03
CA ILE A 20 -50.62 3.44 12.08
C ILE A 20 -50.74 4.07 13.47
N SER A 21 -49.87 5.03 13.81
CA SER A 21 -49.77 5.57 15.16
C SER A 21 -50.54 6.87 15.37
N GLY A 22 -50.86 7.63 14.31
CA GLY A 22 -51.58 8.91 14.39
C GLY A 22 -50.82 10.05 15.08
N ASP A 23 -49.78 9.77 15.87
CA ASP A 23 -48.90 10.75 16.50
C ASP A 23 -47.79 11.23 15.55
N LEU A 24 -47.74 12.54 15.35
CA LEU A 24 -46.77 13.20 14.48
C LEU A 24 -45.36 13.18 15.11
N ALA A 25 -45.28 13.31 16.43
CA ALA A 25 -44.00 13.35 17.14
C ALA A 25 -43.26 12.01 17.02
N PHE A 26 -43.95 10.90 17.27
CA PHE A 26 -43.39 9.55 17.12
C PHE A 26 -42.92 9.25 15.69
N SER A 27 -43.69 9.68 14.69
CA SER A 27 -43.38 9.42 13.27
C SER A 27 -42.13 10.15 12.79
N ILE A 28 -41.93 11.39 13.25
CA ILE A 28 -40.75 12.21 12.91
C ILE A 28 -39.48 11.64 13.56
N GLU A 29 -39.55 11.18 14.81
CA GLU A 29 -38.42 10.55 15.51
C GLU A 29 -37.90 9.31 14.77
N ARG A 30 -38.83 8.45 14.30
CA ARG A 30 -38.48 7.23 13.56
C ARG A 30 -37.94 7.54 12.16
N MET A 31 -38.53 8.52 11.46
CA MET A 31 -38.02 8.98 10.16
C MET A 31 -36.57 9.49 10.27
N ALA A 32 -36.27 10.34 11.27
CA ALA A 32 -34.93 10.89 11.46
C ALA A 32 -33.89 9.79 11.71
N THR A 33 -34.25 8.79 12.52
CA THR A 33 -33.37 7.65 12.82
C THR A 33 -33.02 6.86 11.55
N VAL A 34 -34.01 6.52 10.71
CA VAL A 34 -33.79 5.81 9.44
C VAL A 34 -32.97 6.65 8.46
N MET A 35 -33.22 7.96 8.39
CA MET A 35 -32.48 8.88 7.52
C MET A 35 -30.99 8.98 7.90
N VAL A 36 -30.67 9.01 9.19
CA VAL A 36 -29.28 9.04 9.67
C VAL A 36 -28.56 7.72 9.38
N ILE A 37 -29.22 6.57 9.60
CA ILE A 37 -28.63 5.25 9.33
C ILE A 37 -28.39 5.04 7.83
N THR A 38 -29.30 5.48 6.98
CA THR A 38 -29.21 5.29 5.53
C THR A 38 -28.25 6.25 4.83
N CYS A 39 -27.88 7.36 5.46
CA CYS A 39 -26.93 8.34 4.92
C CYS A 39 -25.48 7.82 5.02
N PRO A 40 -24.84 7.37 3.92
CA PRO A 40 -23.54 6.71 3.98
C PRO A 40 -22.36 7.71 3.91
N HIS A 41 -22.51 8.94 4.42
CA HIS A 41 -21.50 10.00 4.29
C HIS A 41 -20.12 9.59 4.84
N ALA A 42 -20.09 8.74 5.87
CA ALA A 42 -18.85 8.21 6.44
C ALA A 42 -18.17 7.17 5.53
N LEU A 43 -18.95 6.40 4.75
CA LEU A 43 -18.43 5.31 3.93
C LEU A 43 -17.58 5.82 2.76
N GLY A 44 -17.93 6.98 2.20
CA GLY A 44 -17.19 7.60 1.10
C GLY A 44 -15.84 8.19 1.49
N LEU A 45 -15.66 8.57 2.76
CA LEU A 45 -14.41 9.15 3.27
C LEU A 45 -13.45 8.12 3.86
N ALA A 46 -13.95 6.94 4.24
CA ALA A 46 -13.14 5.90 4.86
C ALA A 46 -11.95 5.47 3.98
N ILE A 47 -12.19 5.24 2.68
CA ILE A 47 -11.18 4.75 1.74
C ILE A 47 -10.03 5.75 1.53
N PRO A 48 -10.26 7.03 1.18
CA PRO A 48 -9.15 7.99 1.02
C PRO A 48 -8.42 8.26 2.33
N LEU A 49 -9.12 8.26 3.47
CA LEU A 49 -8.51 8.48 4.79
C LEU A 49 -7.51 7.37 5.14
N VAL A 50 -7.90 6.10 5.01
CA VAL A 50 -7.01 4.96 5.30
C VAL A 50 -5.81 4.95 4.37
N VAL A 51 -6.01 5.25 3.08
CA VAL A 51 -4.90 5.31 2.13
C VAL A 51 -3.93 6.45 2.46
N ALA A 52 -4.43 7.63 2.84
CA ALA A 52 -3.58 8.75 3.23
C ALA A 52 -2.73 8.45 4.49
N VAL A 53 -3.34 7.84 5.50
CA VAL A 53 -2.64 7.45 6.75
C VAL A 53 -1.60 6.36 6.45
N SER A 54 -1.95 5.36 5.63
CA SER A 54 -1.06 4.25 5.29
C SER A 54 0.17 4.73 4.50
N THR A 55 -0.03 5.59 3.49
CA THR A 55 1.07 6.17 2.72
C THR A 55 2.02 6.99 3.60
N THR A 56 1.48 7.73 4.57
CA THR A 56 2.29 8.50 5.54
C THR A 56 3.15 7.57 6.41
N LEU A 57 2.61 6.43 6.83
CA LEU A 57 3.36 5.44 7.61
C LEU A 57 4.47 4.77 6.77
N SER A 58 4.17 4.42 5.52
CA SER A 58 5.15 3.86 4.58
C SER A 58 6.28 4.83 4.27
N ALA A 59 5.98 6.12 4.08
CA ALA A 59 6.99 7.15 3.85
C ALA A 59 7.97 7.28 5.03
N LYS A 60 7.49 7.14 6.28
CA LYS A 60 8.34 7.09 7.48
C LYS A 60 9.29 5.88 7.46
N ASN A 61 8.86 4.78 6.88
CA ASN A 61 9.64 3.55 6.73
C ASN A 61 10.51 3.52 5.46
N ARG A 62 10.78 4.69 4.84
CA ARG A 62 11.57 4.84 3.61
C ARG A 62 10.97 4.13 2.39
N LEU A 63 9.66 3.85 2.41
CA LEU A 63 8.91 3.31 1.28
C LEU A 63 8.09 4.45 0.65
N LEU A 64 8.52 4.93 -0.52
CA LEU A 64 7.85 6.01 -1.23
C LEU A 64 6.78 5.42 -2.17
N ILE A 65 5.51 5.79 -1.93
CA ILE A 65 4.38 5.41 -2.77
C ILE A 65 3.99 6.62 -3.62
N CYS A 66 4.27 6.55 -4.92
CA CYS A 66 4.04 7.67 -5.84
C CYS A 66 2.58 7.79 -6.28
N ASP A 67 1.81 6.71 -6.23
CA ASP A 67 0.45 6.67 -6.76
C ASP A 67 -0.53 5.91 -5.86
N ARG A 68 -1.75 6.44 -5.79
CA ARG A 68 -2.86 5.90 -4.99
C ARG A 68 -3.40 4.60 -5.58
N THR A 69 -3.50 4.49 -6.90
CA THR A 69 -4.03 3.29 -7.56
C THR A 69 -3.04 2.12 -7.50
N ALA A 70 -1.74 2.41 -7.57
CA ALA A 70 -0.68 1.44 -7.33
C ALA A 70 -0.76 0.84 -5.92
N PHE A 71 -1.07 1.65 -4.90
CA PHE A 71 -1.23 1.18 -3.52
C PHE A 71 -2.46 0.25 -3.34
N GLU A 72 -3.60 0.63 -3.92
CA GLU A 72 -4.81 -0.22 -3.88
C GLU A 72 -4.61 -1.54 -4.63
N ASN A 73 -3.85 -1.53 -5.73
CA ASN A 73 -3.51 -2.73 -6.49
C ASN A 73 -2.41 -3.56 -5.81
N ALA A 74 -1.50 -2.96 -5.06
CA ALA A 74 -0.45 -3.67 -4.33
C ALA A 74 -1.02 -4.67 -3.32
N CYS A 75 -2.17 -4.37 -2.70
CA CYS A 75 -2.89 -5.32 -1.84
C CYS A 75 -3.37 -6.59 -2.56
N LYS A 76 -3.43 -6.58 -3.90
CA LYS A 76 -3.87 -7.71 -4.73
C LYS A 76 -2.70 -8.45 -5.40
N ILE A 77 -1.46 -8.01 -5.19
CA ILE A 77 -0.29 -8.64 -5.80
C ILE A 77 0.07 -9.90 -5.02
N ASN A 78 0.11 -11.05 -5.71
CA ASN A 78 0.53 -12.32 -5.13
C ASN A 78 1.99 -12.69 -5.45
N THR A 79 2.60 -12.04 -6.43
CA THR A 79 3.94 -12.38 -6.93
C THR A 79 4.78 -11.13 -7.10
N VAL A 80 5.98 -11.15 -6.53
CA VAL A 80 6.96 -10.06 -6.64
C VAL A 80 8.17 -10.60 -7.39
N LEU A 81 8.55 -9.94 -8.47
CA LEU A 81 9.75 -10.26 -9.23
C LEU A 81 10.82 -9.21 -8.88
N PHE A 82 11.93 -9.66 -8.28
CA PHE A 82 13.06 -8.79 -7.97
C PHE A 82 14.05 -8.81 -9.14
N ASP A 83 14.55 -7.64 -9.51
CA ASP A 83 15.71 -7.56 -10.40
C ASP A 83 16.98 -7.99 -9.65
N LYS A 84 17.91 -8.63 -10.34
CA LYS A 84 19.15 -9.12 -9.72
C LYS A 84 20.16 -7.99 -9.56
N THR A 85 20.39 -7.22 -10.63
CA THR A 85 21.47 -6.22 -10.67
C THR A 85 21.03 -4.94 -9.98
N GLY A 86 21.70 -4.53 -8.90
CA GLY A 86 21.43 -3.27 -8.20
C GLY A 86 20.19 -3.26 -7.29
N THR A 87 19.43 -4.36 -7.22
CA THR A 87 18.36 -4.55 -6.22
C THR A 87 18.73 -5.63 -5.21
N LEU A 88 19.09 -6.84 -5.66
CA LEU A 88 19.61 -7.89 -4.78
C LEU A 88 21.13 -7.83 -4.60
N THR A 89 21.84 -7.25 -5.57
CA THR A 89 23.28 -7.07 -5.49
C THR A 89 23.63 -5.61 -5.20
N GLU A 90 24.70 -5.40 -4.44
CA GLU A 90 25.23 -4.05 -4.12
C GLU A 90 25.81 -3.32 -5.36
N GLY A 91 25.83 -3.98 -6.53
CA GLY A 91 26.41 -3.43 -7.77
C GLY A 91 27.94 -3.34 -7.77
N GLU A 92 28.59 -3.67 -6.64
CA GLU A 92 30.05 -3.73 -6.52
C GLU A 92 30.56 -5.16 -6.70
N PHE A 93 31.54 -5.32 -7.60
CA PHE A 93 32.22 -6.60 -7.80
C PHE A 93 33.17 -6.88 -6.64
N LYS A 94 32.86 -7.91 -5.85
CA LYS A 94 33.74 -8.45 -4.80
C LYS A 94 34.31 -9.79 -5.26
N VAL A 95 35.59 -10.00 -4.98
CA VAL A 95 36.23 -11.30 -5.16
C VAL A 95 35.77 -12.20 -4.02
N GLU A 96 34.99 -13.23 -4.35
CA GLU A 96 34.41 -14.16 -3.36
C GLU A 96 35.40 -15.26 -2.96
N ALA A 97 36.19 -15.75 -3.92
CA ALA A 97 37.19 -16.77 -3.67
C ALA A 97 38.37 -16.60 -4.65
N THR A 98 39.57 -16.89 -4.15
CA THR A 98 40.79 -16.99 -4.96
C THR A 98 41.36 -18.39 -4.74
N GLU A 99 41.48 -19.17 -5.80
CA GLU A 99 42.20 -20.45 -5.78
C GLU A 99 43.57 -20.25 -6.44
N SER A 100 44.65 -20.40 -5.67
CA SER A 100 46.02 -20.36 -6.18
C SER A 100 46.53 -21.79 -6.38
N PHE A 101 46.90 -22.13 -7.61
CA PHE A 101 47.48 -23.43 -7.98
C PHE A 101 49.00 -23.51 -7.72
N ILE A 102 49.61 -22.41 -7.27
CA ILE A 102 51.05 -22.33 -6.96
C ILE A 102 51.19 -21.85 -5.51
N ASP A 103 51.94 -22.61 -4.72
CA ASP A 103 52.31 -22.32 -3.32
C ASP A 103 53.20 -21.07 -3.26
N LYS A 104 52.58 -19.91 -3.44
CA LYS A 104 53.17 -18.61 -3.15
C LYS A 104 52.32 -17.90 -2.11
N ASN A 105 53.03 -17.30 -1.16
CA ASN A 105 52.51 -16.63 0.01
C ASN A 105 51.27 -15.79 -0.34
N ASN A 106 50.13 -16.09 0.30
CA ASN A 106 48.82 -15.52 -0.02
C ASN A 106 48.82 -13.98 -0.12
N LEU A 107 49.72 -13.30 0.60
CA LEU A 107 49.90 -11.86 0.61
C LEU A 107 50.33 -11.24 -0.74
N GLU A 108 51.12 -11.96 -1.56
CA GLU A 108 51.49 -11.47 -2.91
C GLU A 108 50.30 -11.53 -3.86
N CYS A 109 49.47 -12.58 -3.79
CA CYS A 109 48.30 -12.75 -4.66
C CYS A 109 47.25 -11.64 -4.45
N TYR A 110 46.98 -11.25 -3.20
CA TYR A 110 46.07 -10.13 -2.92
C TYR A 110 46.63 -8.77 -3.41
N THR A 111 47.96 -8.59 -3.37
CA THR A 111 48.61 -7.35 -3.82
C THR A 111 48.58 -7.22 -5.35
N LEU A 112 48.70 -8.34 -6.09
CA LEU A 112 48.57 -8.37 -7.54
C LEU A 112 47.15 -8.14 -8.04
N LEU A 113 46.12 -8.63 -7.33
CA LEU A 113 44.72 -8.32 -7.65
C LEU A 113 44.32 -6.87 -7.31
N LYS A 114 45.02 -6.23 -6.37
CA LYS A 114 44.77 -4.85 -5.94
C LYS A 114 45.56 -3.81 -6.75
N ILE A 115 46.12 -4.17 -7.90
CA ILE A 115 46.81 -3.20 -8.77
C ILE A 115 45.75 -2.30 -9.43
N PRO A 116 45.73 -0.99 -9.13
CA PRO A 116 44.60 -0.13 -9.44
C PRO A 116 44.47 0.27 -10.92
N ASN A 117 45.38 -0.14 -11.82
CA ASN A 117 45.31 0.36 -13.20
C ASN A 117 46.14 -0.38 -14.28
N ARG A 118 45.95 -1.69 -14.46
CA ARG A 118 46.15 -2.32 -15.79
C ARG A 118 45.14 -3.44 -15.98
N GLY A 119 44.19 -3.21 -16.89
CA GLY A 119 43.10 -4.12 -17.23
C GLY A 119 43.59 -5.41 -17.87
N ILE A 120 44.09 -6.33 -17.05
CA ILE A 120 44.30 -7.72 -17.46
C ILE A 120 43.81 -8.61 -16.31
N VAL A 121 42.52 -8.96 -16.40
CA VAL A 121 41.93 -10.07 -15.65
C VAL A 121 42.43 -11.34 -16.34
N TYR A 122 43.44 -11.98 -15.77
CA TYR A 122 43.87 -13.30 -16.19
C TYR A 122 42.87 -14.32 -15.61
N LEU A 123 42.06 -14.92 -16.50
CA LEU A 123 41.45 -16.24 -16.30
C LEU A 123 42.49 -17.33 -16.59
#